data_AF-A0AAE0ANE4-F1
#
_entry.id   AF-A0AAE0ANE4-F1
#
_cell.length_a   1.000
_cell.length_b   1.000
_cell.length_c   1.000
_cell.angle_alpha   90.00
_cell.angle_beta   90.00
_cell.angle_gamma   90.00
#
_symmetry.space_group_name_H-M   'P 1'
#
loop_
_entity.id
_entity.type
_entity.pdbx_description
1 polymer ?
#
loop_
_entity_poly.entity_id
_entity_poly.type
_entity_poly.pdbx_seq_one_letter_code
_entity_poly.pdbx_strand_id
1 'polypeptide(L)'
;MNHVQTLRRTTYVIFLEEVINLANGPDQFARRFKRYDVNGFRFLTKNKEKSRVTQNSGVVLKVNTMSYAIARDRNPRADIVTFHGVLTDIIEIRYTNDMEFVLFKCYWVNNQLGKKHDEFSFTMVNFKHVMYKDNHLGDEPFILAGQAEPMVYVQDPLETDWYAVLKVTVRDMFDMYSKDSSYTLTTVPQVELYAQQQLDENAYLRDEDVGWVRQGVDGITVDANCNDDDVDME
;
A
#
# COMPACT_ATOMS: atom_id res chain seq x y z
N MET A 1 -6.81 15.10 19.90
CA MET A 1 -5.77 14.14 20.34
C MET A 1 -5.57 14.16 21.86
N ASN A 2 -6.64 14.24 22.67
CA ASN A 2 -6.50 14.44 24.13
C ASN A 2 -7.46 13.59 24.98
N HIS A 3 -8.37 12.81 24.37
CA HIS A 3 -9.45 12.14 25.09
C HIS A 3 -8.95 10.98 25.96
N VAL A 4 -8.13 10.07 25.40
CA VAL A 4 -7.54 8.94 26.14
C VAL A 4 -6.60 9.43 27.26
N GLN A 5 -5.79 10.46 26.98
CA GLN A 5 -4.91 11.08 27.98
C GLN A 5 -5.70 11.75 29.11
N THR A 6 -6.84 12.38 28.79
CA THR A 6 -7.75 12.96 29.79
C THR A 6 -8.39 11.87 30.64
N LEU A 7 -8.95 10.83 30.02
CA LEU A 7 -9.59 9.70 30.74
C LEU A 7 -8.62 8.98 31.68
N ARG A 8 -7.35 8.83 31.27
CA ARG A 8 -6.28 8.29 32.13
C ARG A 8 -6.05 9.12 33.40
N ARG A 9 -6.24 10.44 33.34
CA ARG A 9 -6.04 11.36 34.48
C ARG A 9 -7.28 11.50 35.34
N THR A 10 -8.48 11.37 34.75
CA THR A 10 -9.75 11.66 35.43
C THR A 10 -10.49 10.42 35.93
N THR A 11 -10.10 9.22 35.49
CA THR A 11 -10.89 8.00 35.71
C THR A 11 -10.00 6.78 35.92
N TYR A 12 -10.46 5.79 36.70
CA TYR A 12 -9.75 4.53 36.97
C TYR A 12 -9.96 3.49 35.84
N VAL A 13 -10.04 3.95 34.59
CA VAL A 13 -10.21 3.06 33.43
C VAL A 13 -8.85 2.51 33.04
N ILE A 14 -8.73 1.18 33.02
CA ILE A 14 -7.53 0.49 32.55
C ILE A 14 -7.68 0.31 31.03
N PHE A 15 -6.75 0.90 30.27
CA PHE A 15 -6.67 0.72 28.82
C PHE A 15 -5.64 -0.37 28.48
N LEU A 16 -5.86 -1.07 27.37
CA LEU A 16 -4.85 -1.95 26.79
C LEU A 16 -3.60 -1.13 26.41
N GLU A 17 -2.43 -1.73 26.55
CA GLU A 17 -1.15 -1.10 26.27
C GLU A 17 -1.04 -0.58 24.82
N GLU A 18 -1.61 -1.30 23.85
CA GLU A 18 -1.64 -0.86 22.45
C GLU A 18 -2.42 0.45 22.27
N VAL A 19 -3.59 0.57 22.91
CA VAL A 19 -4.44 1.77 22.85
C VAL A 19 -3.71 2.96 23.48
N ILE A 20 -2.96 2.69 24.53
CA ILE A 20 -2.10 3.65 25.21
C ILE A 20 -1.00 4.16 24.27
N ASN A 21 -0.29 3.24 23.62
CA ASN A 21 0.81 3.56 22.72
C ASN A 21 0.30 4.38 21.52
N LEU A 22 -0.79 3.95 20.88
CA LEU A 22 -1.43 4.69 19.80
C LEU A 22 -1.86 6.10 20.22
N ALA A 23 -2.41 6.26 21.43
CA ALA A 23 -2.86 7.55 21.96
C ALA A 23 -1.71 8.51 22.33
N ASN A 24 -0.51 7.99 22.59
CA ASN A 24 0.68 8.80 22.82
C ASN A 24 1.23 9.37 21.50
N GLY A 25 0.85 8.79 20.36
CA GLY A 25 1.35 9.16 19.05
C GLY A 25 2.65 8.44 18.68
N PRO A 26 3.03 8.49 17.39
CA PRO A 26 4.26 7.88 16.91
C PRO A 26 5.50 8.67 17.37
N ASP A 27 6.67 8.05 17.22
CA ASP A 27 7.97 8.69 17.27
C ASP A 27 8.01 9.87 16.28
N GLN A 28 8.78 10.90 16.63
CA GLN A 28 9.05 12.07 15.79
C GLN A 28 9.84 11.73 14.51
N PHE A 29 10.49 10.56 14.48
CA PHE A 29 11.22 10.06 13.34
C PHE A 29 10.49 8.89 12.68
N ALA A 30 10.51 8.89 11.35
CA ALA A 30 10.05 7.77 10.55
C ALA A 30 11.19 7.24 9.68
N ARG A 31 11.14 5.94 9.39
CA ARG A 31 12.01 5.31 8.40
C ARG A 31 11.32 5.30 7.05
N ARG A 32 12.08 5.56 6.00
CA ARG A 32 11.60 5.57 4.63
C ARG A 32 12.33 4.51 3.83
N PHE A 33 11.59 3.74 3.03
CA PHE A 33 12.15 2.66 2.23
C PHE A 33 11.92 2.85 0.74
N LYS A 34 12.86 2.35 -0.05
CA LYS A 34 12.71 2.23 -1.52
C LYS A 34 12.18 0.85 -1.94
N ARG A 35 12.24 -0.13 -1.04
CA ARG A 35 11.86 -1.53 -1.23
C ARG A 35 11.27 -2.09 0.05
N TYR A 36 10.25 -2.92 -0.04
CA TYR A 36 9.69 -3.64 1.11
C TYR A 36 9.19 -5.02 0.69
N ASP A 37 9.52 -6.05 1.47
CA ASP A 37 9.10 -7.42 1.23
C ASP A 37 8.00 -7.78 2.25
N VAL A 38 6.80 -8.13 1.79
CA VAL A 38 5.63 -8.47 2.63
C VAL A 38 4.74 -9.48 1.92
N ASN A 39 4.13 -10.41 2.65
CA ASN A 39 3.25 -11.46 2.11
C ASN A 39 3.88 -12.27 0.95
N GLY A 40 5.19 -12.49 0.98
CA GLY A 40 5.92 -13.20 -0.08
C GLY A 40 6.15 -12.39 -1.36
N PHE A 41 5.80 -11.10 -1.37
CA PHE A 41 6.00 -10.21 -2.49
C PHE A 41 6.98 -9.09 -2.18
N ARG A 42 7.77 -8.73 -3.19
CA ARG A 42 8.67 -7.59 -3.15
C ARG A 42 8.02 -6.39 -3.81
N PHE A 43 7.83 -5.33 -3.05
CA PHE A 43 7.36 -4.04 -3.51
C PHE A 43 8.54 -3.09 -3.70
N LEU A 44 8.47 -2.29 -4.75
CA LEU A 44 9.43 -1.21 -5.04
C LEU A 44 8.68 0.09 -5.21
N THR A 45 9.22 1.18 -4.67
CA THR A 45 8.69 2.51 -5.02
C THR A 45 8.83 2.73 -6.52
N LYS A 46 7.88 3.44 -7.12
CA LYS A 46 7.88 3.71 -8.56
C LYS A 46 9.19 4.35 -9.03
N ASN A 47 9.80 5.18 -8.20
CA ASN A 47 11.08 5.79 -8.52
C ASN A 47 12.22 4.77 -8.57
N LYS A 48 12.31 3.84 -7.61
CA LYS A 48 13.32 2.78 -7.61
C LYS A 48 13.11 1.80 -8.76
N GLU A 49 11.85 1.50 -9.09
CA GLU A 49 11.47 0.63 -10.20
C GLU A 49 12.00 1.12 -11.56
N LYS A 50 12.10 2.42 -11.82
CA LYS A 50 12.58 2.96 -13.12
C LYS A 50 13.95 2.40 -13.55
N SER A 51 14.78 1.97 -12.60
CA SER A 51 16.09 1.36 -12.84
C SER A 51 16.05 -0.16 -13.04
N ARG A 52 14.86 -0.76 -13.10
CA ARG A 52 14.62 -2.21 -13.15
C ARG A 52 13.85 -2.59 -14.41
N VAL A 53 14.04 -3.83 -14.83
CA VAL A 53 13.29 -4.44 -15.95
C VAL A 53 11.92 -4.97 -15.47
N THR A 54 11.78 -5.29 -14.18
CA THR A 54 10.53 -5.81 -13.60
C THR A 54 9.68 -4.69 -12.99
N GLN A 55 8.36 -4.87 -13.03
CA GLN A 55 7.41 -3.98 -12.38
C GLN A 55 6.97 -4.58 -11.02
N ASN A 56 7.16 -3.80 -9.97
CA ASN A 56 6.93 -4.16 -8.57
C ASN A 56 6.33 -2.98 -7.77
N SER A 57 5.90 -1.92 -8.45
CA SER A 57 5.25 -0.75 -7.84
C SER A 57 3.74 -0.76 -7.99
N GLY A 58 3.15 -1.69 -8.74
CA GLY A 58 1.69 -1.77 -8.84
C GLY A 58 1.08 -2.40 -7.59
N VAL A 59 0.02 -1.75 -7.09
CA VAL A 59 -0.68 -2.14 -5.86
C VAL A 59 -2.18 -2.17 -6.11
N VAL A 60 -2.85 -3.16 -5.53
CA VAL A 60 -4.30 -3.20 -5.42
C VAL A 60 -4.71 -3.35 -3.97
N LEU A 61 -5.74 -2.59 -3.58
CA LEU A 61 -6.42 -2.70 -2.30
C LEU A 61 -7.87 -3.13 -2.56
N LYS A 62 -8.31 -4.19 -1.88
CA LYS A 62 -9.72 -4.59 -1.86
C LYS A 62 -10.30 -4.28 -0.49
N VAL A 63 -11.31 -3.42 -0.46
CA VAL A 63 -11.97 -3.02 0.78
C VAL A 63 -13.41 -3.49 0.73
N ASN A 64 -13.82 -4.20 1.78
CA ASN A 64 -15.24 -4.44 2.02
C ASN A 64 -15.83 -3.16 2.62
N THR A 65 -16.64 -2.44 1.85
CA THR A 65 -17.24 -1.17 2.27
C THR A 65 -18.74 -1.28 2.33
N MET A 66 -19.34 -0.61 3.31
CA MET A 66 -20.79 -0.46 3.38
C MET A 66 -21.21 0.75 2.56
N SER A 67 -21.95 0.49 1.49
CA SER A 67 -22.59 1.53 0.68
C SER A 67 -24.03 1.72 1.13
N TYR A 68 -24.48 2.98 1.14
CA TYR A 68 -25.84 3.37 1.47
C TYR A 68 -26.44 4.01 0.23
N ALA A 69 -27.65 3.60 -0.17
CA ALA A 69 -28.27 4.18 -1.36
C ALA A 69 -28.59 5.68 -1.16
N ILE A 70 -28.90 6.06 0.09
CA ILE A 70 -29.15 7.44 0.53
C ILE A 70 -28.73 7.60 2.01
N ALA A 71 -28.52 8.83 2.48
CA ALA A 71 -28.08 9.10 3.85
C ALA A 71 -29.00 8.57 4.97
N ARG A 72 -30.28 8.28 4.67
CA ARG A 72 -31.25 7.72 5.62
C ARG A 72 -31.47 6.22 5.48
N ASP A 73 -30.71 5.57 4.58
CA ASP A 73 -30.81 4.13 4.36
C ASP A 73 -30.40 3.37 5.62
N ARG A 74 -31.30 2.51 6.11
CA ARG A 74 -31.07 1.69 7.30
C ARG A 74 -30.54 0.31 6.96
N ASN A 75 -30.41 -0.02 5.69
CA ASN A 75 -29.96 -1.33 5.23
C ASN A 75 -28.76 -1.20 4.28
N PRO A 76 -27.56 -0.88 4.81
CA PRO A 76 -26.37 -0.78 4.00
C PRO A 76 -26.07 -2.07 3.27
N ARG A 77 -25.54 -1.95 2.04
CA ARG A 77 -25.04 -3.07 1.26
C ARG A 77 -23.53 -3.10 1.38
N ALA A 78 -23.02 -4.20 1.94
CA ALA A 78 -21.60 -4.50 1.91
C ALA A 78 -21.21 -4.91 0.48
N ASP A 79 -20.23 -4.23 -0.10
CA ASP A 79 -19.67 -4.57 -1.40
C ASP A 79 -18.15 -4.41 -1.39
N ILE A 80 -17.47 -5.18 -2.23
CA ILE A 80 -16.01 -5.13 -2.35
C ILE A 80 -15.65 -4.07 -3.37
N VAL A 81 -15.06 -2.98 -2.89
CA VAL A 81 -14.49 -1.94 -3.75
C VAL A 81 -13.00 -2.21 -3.92
N THR A 82 -12.57 -2.25 -5.18
CA THR A 82 -11.16 -2.46 -5.55
C THR A 82 -10.54 -1.14 -5.98
N PHE A 83 -9.44 -0.75 -5.34
CA PHE A 83 -8.64 0.42 -5.68
C PHE A 83 -7.33 -0.02 -6.31
N HIS A 84 -6.98 0.57 -7.45
CA HIS A 84 -5.74 0.31 -8.16
C HIS A 84 -4.82 1.52 -8.02
N GLY A 85 -3.54 1.28 -7.75
CA GLY A 85 -2.61 2.38 -7.53
C GLY A 85 -1.17 2.00 -7.78
N VAL A 86 -0.33 3.02 -7.72
CA VAL A 86 1.12 2.88 -7.88
C VAL A 86 1.78 3.32 -6.58
N LEU A 87 2.60 2.42 -6.02
CA LEU A 87 3.41 2.66 -4.84
C LEU A 87 4.45 3.74 -5.12
N THR A 88 4.34 4.85 -4.42
CA THR A 88 5.24 6.00 -4.57
C THR A 88 6.22 6.12 -3.42
N ASP A 89 5.80 5.71 -2.22
CA ASP A 89 6.61 5.83 -1.02
C ASP A 89 6.28 4.74 -0.01
N ILE A 90 7.24 4.43 0.85
CA ILE A 90 7.11 3.44 1.91
C ILE A 90 7.65 4.07 3.19
N ILE A 91 6.82 4.14 4.22
CA ILE A 91 7.16 4.82 5.48
C ILE A 91 6.83 3.88 6.63
N GLU A 92 7.80 3.61 7.50
CA GLU A 92 7.59 2.94 8.78
C GLU A 92 7.50 3.99 9.87
N ILE A 93 6.36 3.96 10.56
CA ILE A 93 6.11 4.75 11.75
C ILE A 93 6.28 3.85 12.97
N ARG A 94 7.02 4.34 13.96
CA ARG A 94 7.26 3.65 15.22
C ARG A 94 6.48 4.32 16.33
N TYR A 95 6.05 3.53 17.30
CA TYR A 95 5.44 3.97 18.53
C TYR A 95 6.28 3.44 19.70
N THR A 96 5.89 3.82 20.92
CA THR A 96 6.50 3.26 22.13
C THR A 96 6.30 1.74 22.21
N ASN A 97 7.25 1.06 22.87
CA ASN A 97 7.25 -0.39 23.10
C ASN A 97 7.30 -1.22 21.81
N ASP A 98 8.18 -0.82 20.88
CA ASP A 98 8.49 -1.54 19.64
C ASP A 98 7.28 -1.82 18.73
N MET A 99 6.17 -1.09 18.92
CA MET A 99 5.01 -1.14 18.04
C MET A 99 5.30 -0.31 16.78
N GLU A 100 5.32 -0.94 15.61
CA GLU A 100 5.59 -0.28 14.34
C GLU A 100 4.56 -0.63 13.26
N PHE A 101 4.39 0.30 12.31
CA PHE A 101 3.49 0.11 11.17
C PHE A 101 4.16 0.59 9.90
N VAL A 102 4.13 -0.24 8.86
CA VAL A 102 4.61 0.15 7.54
C VAL A 102 3.45 0.58 6.67
N LEU A 103 3.54 1.82 6.19
CA LEU A 103 2.56 2.48 5.35
C LEU A 103 3.07 2.59 3.91
N PHE A 104 2.23 2.19 2.98
CA PHE A 104 2.46 2.39 1.55
C PHE A 104 1.70 3.62 1.09
N LYS A 105 2.42 4.62 0.61
CA LYS A 105 1.81 5.78 -0.07
C LYS A 105 1.61 5.44 -1.54
N CYS A 106 0.36 5.49 -1.98
CA CYS A 106 0.01 5.14 -3.35
C CYS A 106 -0.64 6.32 -4.08
N TYR A 107 -0.33 6.44 -5.37
CA TYR A 107 -1.18 7.20 -6.28
C TYR A 107 -2.34 6.32 -6.72
N TRP A 108 -3.53 6.62 -6.22
CA TRP A 108 -4.74 5.85 -6.48
C TRP A 108 -5.47 6.33 -7.72
N VAL A 109 -5.89 5.40 -8.56
CA VAL A 109 -6.76 5.67 -9.69
C VAL A 109 -8.15 6.04 -9.20
N ASN A 110 -8.76 7.05 -9.80
CA ASN A 110 -10.15 7.40 -9.53
C ASN A 110 -11.07 6.34 -10.15
N ASN A 111 -11.77 5.57 -9.33
CA ASN A 111 -12.63 4.47 -9.79
C ASN A 111 -13.81 4.90 -10.68
N GLN A 112 -14.21 6.18 -10.67
CA GLN A 112 -15.31 6.67 -11.51
C GLN A 112 -14.85 7.11 -12.91
N LEU A 113 -13.65 7.69 -13.02
CA LEU A 113 -13.15 8.30 -14.27
C LEU A 113 -11.96 7.54 -14.87
N GLY A 114 -11.15 6.92 -14.02
CA GLY A 114 -9.91 6.25 -14.38
C GLY A 114 -10.03 4.74 -14.46
N LYS A 115 -11.24 4.16 -14.43
CA LYS A 115 -11.45 2.71 -14.52
C LYS A 115 -12.50 2.39 -15.57
N LYS A 116 -12.22 1.42 -16.44
CA LYS A 116 -13.18 0.84 -17.38
C LYS A 116 -12.92 -0.66 -17.59
N HIS A 117 -13.83 -1.32 -18.28
CA HIS A 117 -13.59 -2.64 -18.86
C HIS A 117 -13.49 -2.51 -20.37
N ASP A 118 -12.56 -3.24 -20.99
CA ASP A 118 -12.46 -3.32 -22.45
C ASP A 118 -13.47 -4.35 -23.01
N GLU A 119 -13.44 -4.53 -24.33
CA GLU A 119 -14.30 -5.50 -25.04
C GLU A 119 -14.05 -6.96 -24.66
N PHE A 120 -12.87 -7.25 -24.08
CA PHE A 120 -12.48 -8.57 -23.58
C PHE A 120 -12.66 -8.71 -22.06
N SER A 121 -13.32 -7.74 -21.42
CA SER A 121 -13.57 -7.68 -19.98
C SER A 121 -12.32 -7.53 -19.10
N PHE A 122 -11.16 -7.19 -19.66
CA PHE A 122 -10.01 -6.79 -18.86
C PHE A 122 -10.32 -5.50 -18.11
N THR A 123 -9.85 -5.43 -16.86
CA THR A 123 -9.89 -4.16 -16.12
C THR A 123 -8.80 -3.26 -16.65
N MET A 124 -9.19 -2.06 -17.09
CA MET A 124 -8.31 -1.02 -17.60
C MET A 124 -8.29 0.15 -16.63
N VAL A 125 -7.10 0.70 -16.37
CA VAL A 125 -6.91 1.85 -15.49
C VAL A 125 -6.19 2.99 -16.19
N ASN A 126 -6.50 4.23 -15.80
CA ASN A 126 -5.91 5.44 -16.36
C ASN A 126 -5.34 6.33 -15.26
N PHE A 127 -4.01 6.44 -15.21
CA PHE A 127 -3.27 7.20 -14.20
C PHE A 127 -3.28 8.73 -14.42
N LYS A 128 -3.92 9.23 -15.49
CA LYS A 128 -4.23 10.68 -15.59
C LYS A 128 -5.40 11.06 -14.70
N HIS A 129 -6.28 10.10 -14.38
CA HIS A 129 -7.45 10.30 -13.51
C HIS A 129 -7.18 9.67 -12.14
N VAL A 130 -6.41 10.36 -11.30
CA VAL A 130 -6.07 9.92 -9.94
C VAL A 130 -6.87 10.64 -8.87
N MET A 131 -7.07 9.97 -7.74
CA MET A 131 -7.51 10.60 -6.49
C MET A 131 -6.34 11.35 -5.84
N TYR A 132 -6.65 12.35 -5.01
CA TYR A 132 -5.66 12.99 -4.12
C TYR A 132 -4.44 13.58 -4.84
N LYS A 133 -4.63 14.14 -6.05
CA LYS A 133 -3.55 14.64 -6.91
C LYS A 133 -2.64 15.65 -6.21
N ASP A 134 -3.24 16.51 -5.39
CA ASP A 134 -2.57 17.64 -4.73
C ASP A 134 -2.19 17.34 -3.26
N ASN A 135 -2.44 16.11 -2.76
CA ASN A 135 -2.17 15.68 -1.38
C ASN A 135 -2.66 16.68 -0.32
N HIS A 136 -3.93 17.06 -0.36
CA HIS A 136 -4.50 17.99 0.60
C HIS A 136 -4.62 17.37 2.00
N LEU A 137 -4.72 18.22 3.02
CA LEU A 137 -4.96 17.78 4.39
C LEU A 137 -6.34 17.10 4.46
N GLY A 138 -6.36 15.81 4.81
CA GLY A 138 -7.56 14.97 4.83
C GLY A 138 -7.64 13.96 3.69
N ASP A 139 -6.73 14.02 2.72
CA ASP A 139 -6.55 12.95 1.74
C ASP A 139 -6.01 11.68 2.42
N GLU A 140 -6.45 10.51 1.97
CA GLU A 140 -6.05 9.20 2.51
C GLU A 140 -5.27 8.38 1.48
N PRO A 141 -4.02 8.75 1.13
CA PRO A 141 -3.23 8.05 0.11
C PRO A 141 -2.51 6.80 0.65
N PHE A 142 -2.59 6.54 1.96
CA PHE A 142 -1.83 5.50 2.63
C PHE A 142 -2.65 4.25 2.88
N ILE A 143 -2.01 3.09 2.77
CA ILE A 143 -2.53 1.79 3.21
C ILE A 143 -1.48 1.10 4.08
N LEU A 144 -1.88 0.13 4.89
CA LEU A 144 -0.90 -0.75 5.55
C LEU A 144 -0.24 -1.65 4.49
N ALA A 145 1.06 -1.86 4.62
CA ALA A 145 1.82 -2.72 3.70
C ALA A 145 1.20 -4.13 3.59
N GLY A 146 0.74 -4.69 4.71
CA GLY A 146 0.08 -6.01 4.75
C GLY A 146 -1.26 -6.09 4.01
N GLN A 147 -1.89 -4.96 3.70
CA GLN A 147 -3.15 -4.90 2.93
C GLN A 147 -2.90 -4.82 1.41
N ALA A 148 -1.66 -4.60 0.99
CA ALA A 148 -1.30 -4.45 -0.41
C ALA A 148 -1.23 -5.80 -1.12
N GLU A 149 -1.95 -5.95 -2.23
CA GLU A 149 -1.72 -7.02 -3.20
C GLU A 149 -0.90 -6.48 -4.39
N PRO A 150 0.07 -7.24 -4.92
CA PRO A 150 0.89 -6.82 -6.05
C PRO A 150 0.12 -6.88 -7.37
N MET A 151 0.41 -5.93 -8.25
CA MET A 151 -0.20 -5.88 -9.58
C MET A 151 0.78 -5.39 -10.64
N VAL A 152 0.53 -5.77 -11.89
CA VAL A 152 1.26 -5.28 -13.07
C VAL A 152 0.30 -4.52 -13.98
N TYR A 153 0.78 -3.43 -14.55
CA TYR A 153 0.10 -2.54 -15.48
C TYR A 153 0.80 -2.59 -16.83
N VAL A 154 0.08 -3.04 -17.85
CA VAL A 154 0.56 -3.11 -19.23
C VAL A 154 -0.14 -2.03 -20.04
N GLN A 155 0.63 -1.13 -20.65
CA GLN A 155 0.08 -0.05 -21.45
C GLN A 155 -0.67 -0.59 -22.68
N ASP A 156 -1.85 -0.04 -22.94
CA ASP A 156 -2.60 -0.35 -24.15
C ASP A 156 -1.91 0.24 -25.39
N PRO A 157 -1.71 -0.53 -26.46
CA PRO A 157 -1.04 -0.06 -27.67
C PRO A 157 -1.87 0.93 -28.49
N LEU A 158 -3.20 0.90 -28.38
CA LEU A 158 -4.13 1.79 -29.10
C LEU A 158 -4.47 3.02 -28.25
N GLU A 159 -4.72 2.80 -26.96
CA GLU A 159 -5.10 3.82 -26.00
C GLU A 159 -4.00 4.06 -24.96
N THR A 160 -2.92 4.73 -25.34
CA THR A 160 -1.68 4.90 -24.52
C THR A 160 -1.85 5.44 -23.08
N ASP A 161 -3.00 6.04 -22.75
CA ASP A 161 -3.31 6.51 -21.39
C ASP A 161 -3.92 5.43 -20.49
N TRP A 162 -4.29 4.29 -21.08
CA TRP A 162 -4.94 3.17 -20.41
C TRP A 162 -3.96 2.00 -20.25
N TYR A 163 -4.11 1.30 -19.13
CA TYR A 163 -3.26 0.19 -18.74
C TYR A 163 -4.12 -1.00 -18.34
N ALA A 164 -3.89 -2.14 -18.97
CA ALA A 164 -4.47 -3.42 -18.58
C ALA A 164 -3.88 -3.86 -17.25
N VAL A 165 -4.76 -4.30 -16.36
CA VAL A 165 -4.44 -4.70 -15.00
C VAL A 165 -4.22 -6.22 -14.94
N LEU A 166 -3.00 -6.64 -14.59
CA LEU A 166 -2.62 -8.05 -14.48
C LEU A 166 -2.29 -8.41 -13.04
N LYS A 167 -2.93 -9.46 -12.52
CA LYS A 167 -2.65 -10.00 -11.18
C LYS A 167 -1.33 -10.76 -11.19
N VAL A 168 -0.48 -10.50 -10.20
CA VAL A 168 0.76 -11.27 -9.99
C VAL A 168 0.46 -12.51 -9.16
N THR A 169 0.96 -13.67 -9.60
CA THR A 169 0.98 -14.90 -8.81
C THR A 169 2.41 -15.15 -8.29
N VAL A 170 2.51 -15.77 -7.10
CA VAL A 170 3.80 -16.19 -6.54
C VAL A 170 4.43 -17.24 -7.44
N ARG A 171 5.71 -17.05 -7.80
CA ARG A 171 6.43 -17.87 -8.79
C ARG A 171 6.57 -19.35 -8.40
N ASP A 172 6.47 -19.67 -7.11
CA ASP A 172 6.71 -21.02 -6.58
C ASP A 172 5.44 -21.87 -6.41
N MET A 173 4.27 -21.33 -6.76
CA MET A 173 3.06 -22.13 -6.90
C MET A 173 2.83 -22.44 -8.38
N PHE A 174 3.65 -23.33 -8.94
CA PHE A 174 3.20 -24.06 -10.11
C PHE A 174 2.06 -24.97 -9.66
N ASP A 175 0.82 -24.60 -10.00
CA ASP A 175 -0.31 -25.49 -9.87
C ASP A 175 -0.15 -26.64 -10.89
N MET A 176 0.71 -27.60 -10.57
CA MET A 176 0.94 -28.81 -11.37
C MET A 176 -0.29 -29.72 -11.45
N TYR A 177 -1.39 -29.36 -10.78
CA TYR A 177 -2.65 -30.11 -10.77
C TYR A 177 -3.82 -29.35 -11.38
N SER A 178 -3.61 -28.20 -12.03
CA SER A 178 -4.66 -27.58 -12.83
C SER A 178 -4.94 -28.48 -14.04
N LYS A 179 -5.96 -29.34 -13.90
CA LYS A 179 -6.46 -30.26 -14.93
C LYS A 179 -7.21 -29.56 -16.07
N ASP A 180 -6.94 -28.28 -16.30
CA ASP A 180 -7.51 -27.48 -17.38
C ASP A 180 -6.41 -27.09 -18.37
N SER A 181 -5.80 -28.11 -18.98
CA SER A 181 -5.08 -27.95 -20.24
C SER A 181 -6.11 -27.84 -21.37
N SER A 182 -6.80 -26.72 -21.46
CA SER A 182 -7.41 -26.26 -22.70
C SER A 182 -7.27 -24.73 -22.76
N TYR A 183 -6.73 -24.29 -23.87
CA TYR A 183 -6.49 -22.92 -24.32
C TYR A 183 -7.77 -22.08 -24.28
N THR A 184 -8.16 -21.61 -23.09
CA THR A 184 -9.20 -20.60 -22.91
C THR A 184 -8.83 -19.68 -21.75
N LEU A 185 -8.38 -18.46 -22.07
CA LEU A 185 -8.25 -17.33 -21.16
C LEU A 185 -9.65 -16.86 -20.71
N THR A 186 -10.33 -17.61 -19.85
CA THR A 186 -11.42 -17.07 -19.02
C THR A 186 -11.78 -18.02 -17.89
N THR A 187 -12.12 -17.43 -16.74
CA THR A 187 -12.89 -17.97 -15.60
C THR A 187 -12.08 -18.57 -14.44
N VAL A 188 -11.95 -17.75 -13.40
CA VAL A 188 -11.64 -18.14 -12.02
C VAL A 188 -12.84 -18.92 -11.44
N PRO A 189 -12.62 -19.96 -10.61
CA PRO A 189 -13.11 -19.86 -9.23
C PRO A 189 -12.16 -20.43 -8.16
N GLN A 190 -12.00 -19.65 -7.08
CA GLN A 190 -11.76 -20.08 -5.68
C GLN A 190 -10.32 -20.55 -5.35
N VAL A 191 -9.68 -20.07 -4.29
CA VAL A 191 -10.06 -20.24 -2.88
C VAL A 191 -9.95 -18.93 -2.07
N GLU A 192 -10.98 -18.63 -1.27
CA GLU A 192 -10.90 -17.72 -0.13
C GLU A 192 -9.93 -18.29 0.91
N LEU A 193 -8.81 -17.61 1.16
CA LEU A 193 -8.02 -17.85 2.36
C LEU A 193 -8.61 -17.02 3.50
N TYR A 194 -9.66 -17.56 4.15
CA TYR A 194 -9.90 -17.27 5.56
C TYR A 194 -8.89 -18.07 6.37
N ALA A 195 -7.82 -17.41 6.81
CA ALA A 195 -7.14 -17.75 8.04
C ALA A 195 -6.49 -16.48 8.58
N GLN A 196 -6.94 -16.06 9.76
CA GLN A 196 -6.13 -15.26 10.68
C GLN A 196 -4.77 -15.96 10.81
N GLN A 197 -3.77 -15.48 10.09
CA GLN A 197 -2.39 -15.89 10.31
C GLN A 197 -1.68 -14.74 10.97
N GLN A 198 -1.15 -15.06 12.14
CA GLN A 198 -0.43 -14.20 13.05
C GLN A 198 0.61 -13.37 12.27
N LEU A 199 0.65 -12.09 12.62
CA LEU A 199 1.62 -11.11 12.16
C LEU A 199 3.02 -11.51 12.64
N ASP A 200 3.66 -12.48 11.98
CA ASP A 200 5.11 -12.62 12.03
C ASP A 200 5.67 -12.03 10.73
N GLU A 201 5.97 -10.73 10.78
CA GLU A 201 6.61 -9.97 9.73
C GLU A 201 8.03 -10.46 9.49
N ASN A 202 8.22 -11.34 8.51
CA ASN A 202 9.56 -11.63 7.97
C ASN A 202 9.93 -10.56 6.92
N ALA A 203 10.23 -9.35 7.38
CA ALA A 203 10.73 -8.26 6.52
C ALA A 203 12.25 -8.39 6.31
N TYR A 204 12.68 -8.61 5.06
CA TYR A 204 14.11 -8.61 4.70
C TYR A 204 14.51 -7.29 4.03
N LEU A 205 15.12 -6.39 4.80
CA LEU A 205 15.59 -5.08 4.32
C LEU A 205 17.12 -5.08 4.14
N ARG A 206 17.62 -4.29 3.18
CA ARG A 206 19.06 -3.98 3.08
C ARG A 206 19.27 -2.53 3.52
N ASP A 207 20.29 -2.28 4.33
CA ASP A 207 20.55 -0.96 4.96
C ASP A 207 20.67 0.18 3.93
N GLU A 208 21.20 -0.08 2.75
CA GLU A 208 21.34 0.91 1.67
C GLU A 208 20.00 1.49 1.12
N ASP A 209 18.88 0.84 1.41
CA ASP A 209 17.56 1.27 0.92
C ASP A 209 16.75 2.05 1.98
N VAL A 210 17.36 2.43 3.12
CA VAL A 210 16.71 3.08 4.28
C VAL A 210 17.15 4.55 4.42
N GLY A 211 16.19 5.47 4.55
CA GLY A 211 16.43 6.87 4.89
C GLY A 211 15.62 7.33 6.12
N TRP A 212 16.06 8.38 6.81
CA TRP A 212 15.37 8.95 7.98
C TRP A 212 14.68 10.28 7.63
N VAL A 213 13.47 10.50 8.16
CA VAL A 213 12.68 11.73 7.91
C VAL A 213 12.19 12.35 9.22
N ARG A 214 12.14 13.70 9.30
CA ARG A 214 11.66 14.50 10.46
C ARG A 214 10.38 15.28 10.13
N GLN A 215 9.56 15.61 11.13
CA GLN A 215 8.43 16.55 11.01
C GLN A 215 8.82 17.97 11.45
N GLY A 216 8.39 19.02 10.73
CA GLY A 216 8.40 20.40 11.26
C GLY A 216 8.54 21.59 10.31
N VAL A 217 8.69 21.40 8.99
CA VAL A 217 8.75 22.52 8.02
C VAL A 217 7.92 22.16 6.80
N ASP A 218 7.16 23.12 6.26
CA ASP A 218 6.48 22.96 4.96
C ASP A 218 7.46 22.42 3.92
N GLY A 219 7.02 21.41 3.17
CA GLY A 219 7.85 20.37 2.56
C GLY A 219 9.14 20.84 1.88
N ILE A 220 10.27 20.62 2.55
CA ILE A 220 11.53 20.29 1.91
C ILE A 220 11.90 18.88 2.34
N THR A 221 11.99 17.97 1.37
CA THR A 221 12.62 16.67 1.57
C THR A 221 14.11 16.93 1.71
N VAL A 222 14.64 16.85 2.93
CA VAL A 222 16.09 16.87 3.15
C VAL A 222 16.51 15.42 3.33
N ASP A 223 17.03 14.83 2.25
CA ASP A 223 17.78 13.58 2.37
C ASP A 223 19.01 13.87 3.24
N ALA A 224 19.22 13.07 4.28
CA ALA A 224 20.50 13.08 4.97
C ALA A 224 21.53 12.48 4.01
N ASN A 225 22.28 13.32 3.28
CA ASN A 225 23.48 12.88 2.60
C ASN A 225 24.48 12.44 3.68
N CYS A 226 24.71 11.13 3.77
CA CYS A 226 25.95 10.62 4.32
C CYS A 226 27.03 11.02 3.32
N ASN A 227 27.75 12.10 3.58
CA ASN A 227 29.01 12.35 2.87
C ASN A 227 29.98 11.28 3.37
N ASP A 228 30.25 10.27 2.54
CA ASP A 228 31.51 9.56 2.61
C ASP A 228 32.56 10.54 2.08
N ASP A 229 33.16 11.30 3.00
CA ASP A 229 34.42 11.97 2.73
C ASP A 229 35.48 10.86 2.62
N ASP A 230 35.70 10.39 1.38
CA ASP A 230 36.91 9.67 1.00
C ASP A 230 38.10 10.60 1.28
N VAL A 231 38.75 10.38 2.43
CA VAL A 231 40.07 10.92 2.70
C VAL A 231 41.06 10.03 1.97
N ASP A 232 41.35 10.37 0.71
CA ASP A 232 42.55 9.91 0.02
C ASP A 232 43.78 10.41 0.80
N MET A 233 44.46 9.50 1.49
CA MET A 233 45.84 9.71 1.95
C MET A 233 46.79 9.21 0.87
N GLU A 234 47.42 10.14 0.17
CA GLU A 234 48.75 9.94 -0.45
C GLU A 234 49.82 9.67 0.62
#